data_AF-A0A4Q5M026-F1
#
_entry.id   AF-A0A4Q5M026-F1
#
_cell.length_a   1.000
_cell.length_b   1.000
_cell.length_c   1.000
_cell.angle_alpha   90.00
_cell.angle_beta   90.00
_cell.angle_gamma   90.00
#
_symmetry.space_group_name_H-M   'P 1'
#
loop_
_entity.id
_entity.type
_entity.pdbx_description
1 polymer ?
#
loop_
_entity_poly.entity_id
_entity_poly.type
_entity_poly.pdbx_seq_one_letter_code
_entity_poly.pdbx_strand_id
1 'polypeptide(L)'
;MTPTIKKSLFWIGTICLILPAFLQAYLLMPFPGSQDLEAIKLTYFLEKIIFPSRIIGLVLLIYPAWSYITQGSIKQKILLVVIVLIAAGLYYFTDVSYRAEVMFKEPGKIQFATQKDNKVPDSLVVMTVVNGGIAKAYPIKFVGYHHKIQDNVGDKPVLVTYCTMCRSGLVFDPTVDGKKQVFRLVGARHYNAVIEDAATKSWWYQATGEAVIGEQAGKQLAIIPSEQMTLKSFFVQYPDGQVFQADDTFTEEYNDLKNYDRRQRKDVDSLTNPDKLWIEVG
;
A
#
# COMPACT_ATOMS: atom_id res chain seq x y z
N MET A 1 24.17 -38.12 -1.09
CA MET A 1 24.45 -36.82 -1.75
C MET A 1 25.76 -36.26 -1.20
N THR A 2 26.65 -35.74 -2.04
CA THR A 2 27.96 -35.26 -1.59
C THR A 2 27.83 -34.03 -0.67
N PRO A 3 28.80 -33.77 0.25
CA PRO A 3 28.76 -32.61 1.14
C PRO A 3 28.60 -31.28 0.39
N THR A 4 29.22 -31.17 -0.79
CA THR A 4 29.13 -30.01 -1.68
C THR A 4 27.71 -29.77 -2.16
N ILE A 5 27.03 -30.80 -2.68
CA ILE A 5 25.65 -30.66 -3.19
C ILE A 5 24.69 -30.28 -2.05
N LYS A 6 24.84 -30.88 -0.86
CA LYS A 6 24.03 -30.51 0.33
C LYS A 6 24.15 -29.03 0.68
N LYS A 7 25.38 -28.50 0.69
CA LYS A 7 25.63 -27.08 0.99
C LYS A 7 25.02 -26.17 -0.08
N SER A 8 25.12 -26.55 -1.35
CA SER A 8 24.49 -25.80 -2.45
C SER A 8 22.97 -25.78 -2.33
N LEU A 9 22.33 -26.93 -2.06
CA LEU A 9 20.88 -26.99 -1.85
C LEU A 9 20.42 -26.11 -0.70
N PHE A 10 21.16 -26.12 0.41
CA PHE A 10 20.84 -25.28 1.56
C PHE A 10 20.82 -23.78 1.21
N TRP A 11 21.87 -23.30 0.53
CA TRP A 11 21.96 -21.87 0.20
C TRP A 11 21.01 -21.46 -0.93
N ILE A 12 20.85 -22.28 -1.97
CA ILE A 12 19.87 -22.02 -3.04
C ILE A 12 18.46 -21.99 -2.44
N GLY A 13 18.12 -22.97 -1.61
CA GLY A 13 16.82 -23.02 -0.95
C GLY A 13 16.56 -21.79 -0.06
N THR A 14 17.57 -21.35 0.71
CA THR A 14 17.51 -20.13 1.52
C THR A 14 17.30 -18.88 0.67
N ILE A 15 18.02 -18.75 -0.45
CA ILE A 15 17.88 -17.62 -1.38
C ILE A 15 16.48 -17.61 -1.99
N CYS A 16 15.98 -18.73 -2.48
CA CYS A 16 14.63 -18.85 -3.05
C CYS A 16 13.53 -18.49 -2.02
N LEU A 17 13.75 -18.80 -0.75
CA LEU A 17 12.82 -18.51 0.34
C LEU A 17 12.74 -17.02 0.69
N ILE A 18 13.87 -16.30 0.63
CA ILE A 18 14.01 -14.95 1.19
C ILE A 18 14.10 -13.87 0.09
N LEU A 19 15.02 -14.04 -0.86
CA LEU A 19 15.49 -12.93 -1.70
C LEU A 19 14.38 -12.32 -2.58
N PRO A 20 13.50 -13.08 -3.24
CA PRO A 20 12.47 -12.49 -4.10
C PRO A 20 11.52 -11.55 -3.35
N ALA A 21 11.04 -11.96 -2.17
CA ALA A 21 10.11 -11.16 -1.37
C ALA A 21 10.80 -9.92 -0.79
N PHE A 22 12.03 -10.07 -0.30
CA PHE A 22 12.81 -8.95 0.22
C PHE A 22 13.10 -7.90 -0.85
N LEU A 23 13.54 -8.34 -2.03
CA LEU A 23 13.81 -7.45 -3.16
C LEU A 23 12.55 -6.74 -3.62
N GLN A 24 11.43 -7.45 -3.69
CA GLN A 24 10.16 -6.84 -4.08
C GLN A 24 9.70 -5.79 -3.07
N ALA A 25 9.71 -6.10 -1.77
CA ALA A 25 9.34 -5.17 -0.71
C ALA A 25 10.23 -3.92 -0.75
N TYR A 26 11.54 -4.08 -0.96
CA TYR A 26 12.45 -2.96 -1.13
C TYR A 26 12.04 -2.05 -2.31
N LEU A 27 11.66 -2.65 -3.44
CA LEU A 27 11.34 -1.94 -4.67
C LEU A 27 9.92 -1.33 -4.72
N LEU A 28 8.98 -1.82 -3.90
CA LEU A 28 7.59 -1.35 -3.84
C LEU A 28 7.31 -0.42 -2.66
N MET A 29 8.23 -0.28 -1.73
CA MET A 29 8.13 0.68 -0.62
C MET A 29 9.04 1.88 -0.87
N PRO A 30 8.74 3.06 -0.32
CA PRO A 30 9.53 4.28 -0.54
C PRO A 30 10.83 4.27 0.29
N PHE A 31 11.63 3.20 0.20
CA PHE A 31 12.96 3.14 0.78
C PHE A 31 13.95 3.97 -0.05
N PRO A 32 15.04 4.47 0.56
CA PRO A 32 16.04 5.27 -0.16
C PRO A 32 16.51 4.61 -1.45
N GLY A 33 16.43 5.33 -2.58
CA GLY A 33 16.86 4.88 -3.91
C GLY A 33 15.94 3.88 -4.61
N SER A 34 14.96 3.28 -3.93
CA SER A 34 14.05 2.29 -4.55
C SER A 34 13.12 2.88 -5.62
N GLN A 35 12.73 4.14 -5.45
CA GLN A 35 11.71 4.83 -6.23
C GLN A 35 12.27 5.46 -7.53
N ASP A 36 13.59 5.57 -7.65
CA ASP A 36 14.26 6.19 -8.80
C ASP A 36 14.67 5.17 -9.87
N LEU A 37 14.50 3.88 -9.59
CA LEU A 37 14.87 2.79 -10.51
C LEU A 37 13.76 2.51 -11.51
N GLU A 38 14.11 2.06 -12.72
CA GLU A 38 13.17 1.49 -13.69
C GLU A 38 12.95 -0.01 -13.42
N ALA A 39 12.09 -0.35 -12.46
CA ALA A 39 11.93 -1.72 -11.98
C ALA A 39 10.48 -2.24 -11.94
N ILE A 40 9.53 -1.57 -12.60
CA ILE A 40 8.12 -2.00 -12.61
C ILE A 40 7.94 -3.42 -13.16
N LYS A 41 8.69 -3.79 -14.22
CA LYS A 41 8.66 -5.15 -14.79
C LYS A 41 9.20 -6.19 -13.83
N LEU A 42 10.27 -5.85 -13.12
CA LEU A 42 10.91 -6.74 -12.16
C LEU A 42 9.99 -6.95 -10.95
N THR A 43 9.44 -5.90 -10.36
CA THR A 43 8.53 -6.02 -9.21
C THR A 43 7.26 -6.78 -9.54
N TYR A 44 6.71 -6.56 -10.74
CA TYR A 44 5.55 -7.30 -11.24
C TYR A 44 5.85 -8.79 -11.45
N PHE A 45 7.04 -9.12 -11.97
CA PHE A 45 7.50 -10.50 -12.06
C PHE A 45 7.70 -11.13 -10.68
N LEU A 46 8.33 -10.41 -9.75
CA LEU A 46 8.57 -10.86 -8.38
C LEU A 46 7.25 -11.21 -7.67
N GLU A 47 6.20 -10.39 -7.80
CA GLU A 47 4.86 -10.67 -7.21
C GLU A 47 4.36 -12.07 -7.59
N LYS A 48 4.59 -12.50 -8.82
CA LYS A 48 4.14 -13.80 -9.34
C LYS A 48 4.98 -14.96 -8.85
N ILE A 49 6.29 -14.74 -8.63
CA ILE A 49 7.23 -15.81 -8.31
C ILE A 49 7.50 -15.99 -6.82
N ILE A 50 7.16 -15.03 -5.95
CA ILE A 50 7.44 -15.12 -4.51
C ILE A 50 6.86 -16.40 -3.90
N PHE A 51 5.59 -16.70 -4.15
CA PHE A 51 4.96 -17.90 -3.58
C PHE A 51 5.60 -19.20 -4.13
N PRO A 52 5.73 -19.40 -5.47
CA PRO A 52 6.46 -20.54 -6.02
C PRO A 52 7.91 -20.66 -5.54
N SER A 53 8.64 -19.53 -5.43
CA SER A 53 10.04 -19.53 -5.01
C SER A 53 10.18 -20.00 -3.56
N ARG A 54 9.23 -19.65 -2.69
CA ARG A 54 9.19 -20.15 -1.31
C ARG A 54 8.93 -21.64 -1.24
N ILE A 55 8.00 -22.16 -2.04
CA ILE A 55 7.75 -23.61 -2.10
C ILE A 55 9.01 -24.35 -2.55
N ILE A 56 9.65 -23.89 -3.63
CA ILE A 56 10.92 -24.44 -4.12
C ILE A 56 11.99 -24.34 -3.02
N GLY A 57 12.10 -23.19 -2.37
CA GLY A 57 13.05 -22.94 -1.28
C GLY A 57 12.88 -23.93 -0.13
N LEU A 58 11.65 -24.12 0.35
CA LEU A 58 11.32 -25.08 1.40
C LEU A 58 11.66 -26.51 0.98
N VAL A 59 11.30 -26.94 -0.24
CA VAL A 59 11.60 -28.28 -0.75
C VAL A 59 13.11 -28.53 -0.81
N LEU A 60 13.89 -27.58 -1.32
CA LEU A 60 15.35 -27.69 -1.39
C LEU A 60 16.00 -27.74 0.01
N LEU A 61 15.36 -27.15 1.01
CA LEU A 61 15.83 -27.14 2.40
C LEU A 61 15.52 -28.42 3.18
N ILE A 62 14.56 -29.26 2.75
CA ILE A 62 14.16 -30.48 3.49
C ILE A 62 15.35 -31.38 3.80
N TYR A 63 16.10 -31.82 2.79
CA TYR A 63 17.22 -32.75 2.98
C TYR A 63 18.39 -32.13 3.77
N PRO A 64 18.89 -30.92 3.43
CA PRO A 64 19.93 -30.27 4.21
C PRO A 64 19.54 -30.01 5.67
N ALA A 65 18.32 -29.54 5.94
CA ALA A 65 17.82 -29.29 7.29
C ALA A 65 17.75 -30.60 8.09
N TRP A 66 17.16 -31.65 7.52
CA TRP A 66 17.11 -32.97 8.15
C TRP A 66 18.52 -33.51 8.47
N SER A 67 19.46 -33.38 7.54
CA SER A 67 20.84 -33.79 7.74
C SER A 67 21.54 -32.99 8.85
N TYR A 68 21.32 -31.67 8.93
CA TYR A 68 21.91 -30.83 9.97
C TYR A 68 21.33 -31.12 11.36
N ILE A 69 20.04 -31.45 11.45
CA ILE A 69 19.38 -31.80 12.72
C ILE A 69 19.88 -33.15 13.24
N THR A 70 19.91 -34.18 12.38
CA THR A 70 20.17 -35.57 12.80
C THR A 70 21.66 -35.89 12.91
N GLN A 71 22.48 -35.39 11.97
CA GLN A 71 23.89 -35.79 11.84
C GLN A 71 24.85 -34.58 11.85
N GLY A 72 24.33 -33.36 11.96
CA GLY A 72 25.12 -32.14 11.85
C GLY A 72 25.87 -31.75 13.12
N SER A 73 26.92 -30.96 12.96
CA SER A 73 27.65 -30.34 14.08
C SER A 73 26.80 -29.28 14.78
N ILE A 74 27.18 -28.91 16.02
CA ILE A 74 26.51 -27.82 16.77
C ILE A 74 26.47 -26.53 15.95
N LYS A 75 27.55 -26.20 15.22
CA LYS A 75 27.59 -25.01 14.33
C LYS A 75 26.55 -25.08 13.21
N GLN A 76 26.32 -26.25 12.61
CA GLN A 76 25.30 -26.43 11.56
C GLN A 76 23.88 -26.31 12.11
N LYS A 77 23.65 -26.81 13.33
CA LYS A 77 22.37 -26.66 14.03
C LYS A 77 22.08 -25.18 14.36
N ILE A 78 23.07 -24.48 14.91
CA ILE A 78 22.96 -23.03 15.18
C ILE A 78 22.70 -22.26 13.87
N LEU A 79 23.44 -22.55 12.80
CA LEU A 79 23.24 -21.93 11.49
C LEU A 79 21.80 -22.14 10.99
N LEU A 80 21.28 -23.36 11.07
CA LEU A 80 19.90 -23.65 10.66
C LEU A 80 18.89 -22.82 11.47
N VAL A 81 19.03 -22.78 12.79
CA VAL A 81 18.15 -21.98 13.67
C VAL A 81 18.21 -20.50 13.30
N VAL A 82 19.41 -19.95 13.11
CA VAL A 82 19.60 -18.54 12.71
C VAL A 82 18.92 -18.25 11.37
N ILE A 83 19.11 -19.11 10.36
CA ILE A 83 18.46 -18.93 9.05
C ILE A 83 16.93 -19.01 9.15
N VAL A 84 16.40 -19.92 9.95
CA VAL A 84 14.94 -20.01 10.19
C VAL A 84 14.40 -18.74 10.84
N LEU A 85 15.09 -18.22 11.86
CA LEU A 85 14.69 -16.97 12.53
C LEU A 85 14.76 -15.77 11.57
N ILE A 86 15.81 -15.67 10.76
CA ILE A 86 15.94 -14.62 9.73
C ILE A 86 14.82 -14.76 8.70
N ALA A 87 14.56 -15.96 8.20
CA ALA A 87 13.50 -16.20 7.22
C ALA A 87 12.12 -15.84 7.77
N ALA A 88 11.83 -16.20 9.03
CA ALA A 88 10.58 -15.86 9.70
C ALA A 88 10.45 -14.34 9.94
N GLY A 89 11.52 -13.69 10.40
CA GLY A 89 11.54 -12.23 10.60
C GLY A 89 11.38 -11.46 9.30
N LEU A 90 12.05 -11.90 8.22
CA LEU A 90 11.91 -11.29 6.89
C LEU A 90 10.53 -11.54 6.30
N TYR A 91 9.96 -12.74 6.45
CA TYR A 91 8.58 -13.00 6.05
C TYR A 91 7.59 -12.06 6.76
N TYR A 92 7.73 -11.92 8.09
CA TYR A 92 6.91 -10.98 8.85
C TYR A 92 7.10 -9.53 8.36
N PHE A 93 8.33 -9.14 8.07
CA PHE A 93 8.62 -7.81 7.52
C PHE A 93 7.97 -7.61 6.15
N THR A 94 8.17 -8.51 5.19
CA THR A 94 7.76 -8.33 3.79
C THR A 94 6.27 -8.58 3.55
N ASP A 95 5.65 -9.50 4.27
CA ASP A 95 4.29 -9.98 3.97
C ASP A 95 3.24 -9.51 4.97
N VAL A 96 3.67 -9.11 6.17
CA VAL A 96 2.78 -8.67 7.23
C VAL A 96 2.96 -7.19 7.52
N SER A 97 4.18 -6.75 7.84
CA SER A 97 4.44 -5.37 8.27
C SER A 97 4.49 -4.38 7.10
N TYR A 98 5.18 -4.71 6.01
CA TYR A 98 5.41 -3.84 4.86
C TYR A 98 4.69 -4.34 3.60
N ARG A 99 3.51 -4.93 3.77
CA ARG A 99 2.63 -5.21 2.64
C ARG A 99 1.55 -4.14 2.57
N ALA A 100 1.49 -3.39 1.47
CA ALA A 100 0.65 -2.19 1.38
C ALA A 100 -0.83 -2.46 1.71
N GLU A 101 -1.40 -3.56 1.23
CA GLU A 101 -2.79 -3.97 1.53
C GLU A 101 -3.02 -4.34 3.01
N VAL A 102 -1.98 -4.72 3.75
CA VAL A 102 -2.06 -5.06 5.18
C VAL A 102 -1.87 -3.80 6.04
N MET A 103 -0.97 -2.91 5.63
CA MET A 103 -0.73 -1.62 6.28
C MET A 103 -1.93 -0.68 6.15
N PHE A 104 -2.55 -0.67 4.96
CA PHE A 104 -3.62 0.23 4.59
C PHE A 104 -4.86 -0.60 4.24
N LYS A 105 -5.45 -1.20 5.28
CA LYS A 105 -6.65 -2.03 5.13
C LYS A 105 -7.80 -1.18 4.61
N GLU A 106 -8.71 -1.80 3.88
CA GLU A 106 -9.93 -1.12 3.44
C GLU A 106 -10.91 -0.91 4.61
N PRO A 107 -11.82 0.08 4.52
CA PRO A 107 -12.88 0.24 5.50
C PRO A 107 -13.69 -1.06 5.64
N GLY A 108 -13.88 -1.55 6.87
CA GLY A 108 -14.73 -2.71 7.14
C GLY A 108 -16.21 -2.35 7.01
N LYS A 109 -16.56 -1.08 7.23
CA LYS A 109 -17.91 -0.54 7.03
C LYS A 109 -17.86 0.78 6.26
N ILE A 110 -18.55 0.83 5.12
CA ILE A 110 -18.77 2.07 4.40
C ILE A 110 -20.09 2.70 4.86
N GLN A 111 -20.01 3.75 5.66
CA GLN A 111 -21.18 4.46 6.19
C GLN A 111 -21.12 5.94 5.85
N PHE A 112 -22.27 6.49 5.48
CA PHE A 112 -22.43 7.89 5.16
C PHE A 112 -23.51 8.50 6.06
N ALA A 113 -23.31 9.77 6.43
CA ALA A 113 -24.29 10.54 7.18
C ALA A 113 -24.51 11.90 6.52
N THR A 114 -25.72 12.44 6.62
CA THR A 114 -26.00 13.83 6.28
C THR A 114 -25.48 14.76 7.37
N GLN A 115 -25.58 16.08 7.17
CA GLN A 115 -25.12 17.06 8.15
C GLN A 115 -25.70 16.84 9.56
N LYS A 116 -26.96 16.40 9.66
CA LYS A 116 -27.68 16.21 10.92
C LYS A 116 -27.05 15.13 11.81
N ASP A 117 -26.64 14.01 11.21
CA ASP A 117 -26.13 12.83 11.92
C ASP A 117 -24.60 12.70 11.82
N ASN A 118 -23.94 13.70 11.22
CA ASN A 118 -22.51 13.72 10.97
C ASN A 118 -21.70 13.86 12.26
N LYS A 119 -20.66 13.02 12.40
CA LYS A 119 -19.67 13.09 13.49
C LYS A 119 -18.31 13.64 13.05
N VAL A 120 -18.12 13.88 11.75
CA VAL A 120 -16.87 14.40 11.19
C VAL A 120 -16.79 15.91 11.41
N PRO A 121 -15.69 16.46 11.96
CA PRO A 121 -15.58 17.89 12.18
C PRO A 121 -15.66 18.70 10.87
N ASP A 122 -16.48 19.75 10.86
CA ASP A 122 -16.70 20.69 9.76
C ASP A 122 -15.42 21.30 9.16
N SER A 123 -14.36 21.37 9.95
CA SER A 123 -13.10 21.99 9.58
C SER A 123 -12.13 21.03 8.88
N LEU A 124 -12.46 19.74 8.72
CA LEU A 124 -11.63 18.80 7.96
C LEU A 124 -11.79 19.02 6.46
N VAL A 125 -10.71 18.81 5.72
CA VAL A 125 -10.73 18.82 4.25
C VAL A 125 -11.27 17.48 3.74
N VAL A 126 -12.18 17.56 2.78
CA VAL A 126 -12.84 16.42 2.13
C VAL A 126 -12.63 16.47 0.63
N MET A 127 -12.50 15.29 0.01
CA MET A 127 -12.73 15.11 -1.42
C MET A 127 -14.22 14.96 -1.67
N THR A 128 -14.73 15.55 -2.74
CA THR A 128 -16.16 15.54 -3.06
C THR A 128 -16.40 14.91 -4.41
N VAL A 129 -17.52 14.21 -4.55
CA VAL A 129 -17.97 13.64 -5.82
C VAL A 129 -19.47 13.87 -5.92
N VAL A 130 -19.91 14.35 -7.09
CA VAL A 130 -21.32 14.65 -7.35
C VAL A 130 -21.74 13.95 -8.62
N ASN A 131 -22.82 13.17 -8.54
CA ASN A 131 -23.41 12.50 -9.69
C ASN A 131 -24.92 12.34 -9.50
N GLY A 132 -25.69 12.63 -10.54
CA GLY A 132 -27.15 12.43 -10.52
C GLY A 132 -27.88 13.17 -9.38
N GLY A 133 -27.39 14.34 -8.97
CA GLY A 133 -27.93 15.11 -7.84
C GLY A 133 -27.52 14.59 -6.45
N ILE A 134 -26.76 13.50 -6.37
CA ILE A 134 -26.21 12.97 -5.12
C ILE A 134 -24.79 13.48 -4.95
N ALA A 135 -24.53 14.14 -3.83
CA ALA A 135 -23.21 14.63 -3.45
C ALA A 135 -22.68 13.82 -2.27
N LYS A 136 -21.47 13.26 -2.42
CA LYS A 136 -20.76 12.58 -1.34
C LYS A 136 -19.41 13.22 -1.07
N ALA A 137 -19.06 13.32 0.20
CA ALA A 137 -17.79 13.81 0.71
C ALA A 137 -17.00 12.68 1.39
N TYR A 138 -15.69 12.67 1.16
CA TYR A 138 -14.75 11.68 1.68
C TYR A 138 -13.63 12.43 2.40
N PRO A 139 -13.62 12.44 3.74
CA PRO A 139 -12.57 13.13 4.49
C PRO A 139 -11.18 12.62 4.15
N ILE A 140 -10.26 13.52 3.83
CA ILE A 140 -8.86 13.18 3.49
C ILE A 140 -8.22 12.41 4.64
N LYS A 141 -8.59 12.71 5.88
CA LYS A 141 -8.18 11.96 7.07
C LYS A 141 -8.43 10.44 6.94
N PHE A 142 -9.54 10.04 6.34
CA PHE A 142 -9.91 8.62 6.21
C PHE A 142 -9.37 8.03 4.90
N VAL A 143 -9.57 8.71 3.78
CA VAL A 143 -9.07 8.25 2.47
C VAL A 143 -7.54 8.20 2.48
N GLY A 144 -6.87 9.10 3.19
CA GLY A 144 -5.42 9.12 3.33
C GLY A 144 -4.86 7.88 4.02
N TYR A 145 -5.56 7.33 5.03
CA TYR A 145 -5.17 6.06 5.63
C TYR A 145 -5.44 4.89 4.68
N HIS A 146 -6.64 4.81 4.11
CA HIS A 146 -7.02 3.69 3.25
C HIS A 146 -6.37 3.74 1.86
N HIS A 147 -5.82 4.89 1.46
CA HIS A 147 -5.34 5.28 0.14
C HIS A 147 -6.35 5.16 -1.02
N LYS A 148 -7.39 4.35 -0.87
CA LYS A 148 -8.49 4.21 -1.81
C LYS A 148 -9.79 3.82 -1.10
N ILE A 149 -10.91 4.25 -1.66
CA ILE A 149 -12.25 3.80 -1.29
C ILE A 149 -13.03 3.53 -2.57
N GLN A 150 -13.65 2.36 -2.66
CA GLN A 150 -14.60 2.05 -3.73
C GLN A 150 -16.02 2.22 -3.22
N ASP A 151 -16.81 3.04 -3.92
CA ASP A 151 -18.18 3.36 -3.57
C ASP A 151 -19.04 3.50 -4.84
N ASN A 152 -20.33 3.77 -4.70
CA ASN A 152 -21.20 4.27 -5.75
C ASN A 152 -21.78 5.63 -5.31
N VAL A 153 -21.72 6.62 -6.21
CA VAL A 153 -22.40 7.93 -6.05
C VAL A 153 -23.59 7.95 -7.00
N GLY A 154 -24.78 7.68 -6.46
CA GLY A 154 -25.93 7.33 -7.28
C GLY A 154 -25.70 6.03 -8.03
N ASP A 155 -25.86 6.06 -9.34
CA ASP A 155 -25.63 4.93 -10.25
C ASP A 155 -24.17 4.83 -10.73
N LYS A 156 -23.32 5.83 -10.45
CA LYS A 156 -21.94 5.88 -10.90
C LYS A 156 -21.00 5.16 -9.92
N PRO A 157 -20.30 4.09 -10.33
CA PRO A 157 -19.23 3.52 -9.52
C PRO A 157 -18.04 4.49 -9.47
N VAL A 158 -17.44 4.63 -8.29
CA VAL A 158 -16.31 5.53 -8.08
C VAL A 158 -15.17 4.81 -7.35
N LEU A 159 -13.94 5.15 -7.72
CA LEU A 159 -12.72 4.80 -7.02
C LEU A 159 -12.08 6.10 -6.57
N VAL A 160 -12.30 6.45 -5.30
CA VAL A 160 -11.69 7.62 -4.66
C VAL A 160 -10.30 7.21 -4.21
N THR A 161 -9.27 7.95 -4.60
CA THR A 161 -7.88 7.66 -4.27
C THR A 161 -7.17 8.87 -3.68
N TYR A 162 -6.23 8.64 -2.78
CA TYR A 162 -5.41 9.71 -2.21
C TYR A 162 -3.96 9.26 -1.99
N CYS A 163 -3.01 10.00 -2.56
CA CYS A 163 -1.59 9.82 -2.30
C CYS A 163 -1.15 10.73 -1.16
N THR A 164 -0.83 10.16 0.01
CA THR A 164 -0.41 10.94 1.18
C THR A 164 1.00 11.54 1.05
N MET A 165 1.83 11.03 0.13
CA MET A 165 3.13 11.62 -0.16
C MET A 165 3.00 12.87 -1.02
N CYS A 166 2.11 12.83 -2.01
CA CYS A 166 1.88 13.93 -2.97
C CYS A 166 0.80 14.92 -2.52
N ARG A 167 0.04 14.61 -1.46
CA ARG A 167 -1.16 15.35 -1.04
C ARG A 167 -2.19 15.51 -2.17
N SER A 168 -2.27 14.53 -3.06
CA SER A 168 -3.11 14.57 -4.26
C SER A 168 -4.21 13.52 -4.19
N GLY A 169 -5.45 13.97 -4.42
CA GLY A 169 -6.63 13.12 -4.51
C GLY A 169 -7.16 13.07 -5.94
N LEU A 170 -7.50 11.88 -6.42
CA LEU A 170 -8.12 11.66 -7.72
C LEU A 170 -9.28 10.67 -7.58
N VAL A 171 -10.34 10.88 -8.36
CA VAL A 171 -11.49 9.99 -8.42
C VAL A 171 -11.61 9.44 -9.83
N PHE A 172 -11.79 8.13 -9.94
CA PHE A 172 -11.91 7.45 -11.22
C PHE A 172 -13.22 6.67 -11.32
N ASP A 173 -13.69 6.48 -12.55
CA ASP A 173 -14.61 5.39 -12.87
C ASP A 173 -13.80 4.08 -12.92
N PRO A 174 -14.05 3.11 -12.03
CA PRO A 174 -13.32 1.84 -12.02
C PRO A 174 -13.77 0.88 -13.13
N THR A 175 -14.55 1.33 -14.11
CA THR A 175 -15.04 0.50 -15.23
C THR A 175 -14.04 0.49 -16.39
N VAL A 176 -13.54 -0.69 -16.73
CA VAL A 176 -12.65 -0.91 -17.89
C VAL A 176 -13.32 -1.93 -18.80
N ASP A 177 -13.43 -1.60 -20.09
CA ASP A 177 -14.14 -2.41 -21.11
C ASP A 177 -15.56 -2.84 -20.69
N GLY A 178 -16.30 -1.92 -20.05
CA GLY A 178 -17.66 -2.19 -19.57
C GLY A 178 -17.75 -3.08 -18.32
N LYS A 179 -16.61 -3.44 -17.69
CA LYS A 179 -16.57 -4.22 -16.46
C LYS A 179 -16.03 -3.41 -15.30
N LYS A 180 -16.82 -3.31 -14.22
CA LYS A 180 -16.38 -2.71 -12.96
C LYS A 180 -15.25 -3.52 -12.35
N GLN A 181 -14.11 -2.88 -12.12
CA GLN A 181 -12.93 -3.48 -11.50
C GLN A 181 -12.96 -3.30 -9.98
N VAL A 182 -12.30 -4.23 -9.29
CA VAL A 182 -11.99 -4.15 -7.86
C VAL A 182 -10.49 -3.99 -7.73
N PHE A 183 -10.05 -2.98 -7.00
CA PHE A 183 -8.65 -2.63 -6.85
C PHE A 183 -8.14 -2.99 -5.47
N ARG A 184 -6.88 -3.38 -5.38
CA ARG A 184 -6.10 -3.47 -4.12
C ARG A 184 -4.88 -2.57 -4.20
N LEU A 185 -4.28 -2.26 -3.05
CA LEU A 185 -3.00 -1.54 -3.01
C LEU A 185 -1.84 -2.52 -3.17
N VAL A 186 -0.88 -2.17 -4.01
CA VAL A 186 0.33 -2.97 -4.22
C VAL A 186 1.52 -2.34 -3.49
N GLY A 187 1.66 -1.02 -3.59
CA GLY A 187 2.80 -0.28 -3.04
C GLY A 187 2.92 1.08 -3.71
N ALA A 188 4.16 1.55 -3.86
CA ALA A 188 4.49 2.80 -4.53
C ALA A 188 5.69 2.62 -5.47
N ARG A 189 5.64 3.37 -6.59
CA ARG A 189 6.70 3.44 -7.60
C ARG A 189 6.78 4.86 -8.11
N HIS A 190 7.98 5.39 -8.30
CA HIS A 190 8.20 6.79 -8.67
C HIS A 190 7.39 7.76 -7.79
N TYR A 191 7.36 7.49 -6.48
CA TYR A 191 6.64 8.30 -5.49
C TYR A 191 5.12 8.38 -5.70
N ASN A 192 4.57 7.47 -6.52
CA ASN A 192 3.16 7.38 -6.85
C ASN A 192 2.58 6.05 -6.37
N ALA A 193 1.34 6.06 -5.86
CA ALA A 193 0.67 4.85 -5.43
C ALA A 193 0.40 3.93 -6.63
N VAL A 194 0.62 2.63 -6.42
CA VAL A 194 0.35 1.57 -7.39
C VAL A 194 -0.82 0.74 -6.87
N ILE A 195 -1.88 0.66 -7.68
CA ILE A 195 -3.06 -0.17 -7.42
C ILE A 195 -3.14 -1.31 -8.43
N GLU A 196 -3.68 -2.45 -8.03
CA GLU A 196 -3.88 -3.61 -8.90
C GLU A 196 -5.38 -3.89 -9.06
N ASP A 197 -5.85 -4.08 -10.29
CA ASP A 197 -7.18 -4.64 -10.50
C ASP A 197 -7.18 -6.17 -10.29
N ALA A 198 -8.16 -6.67 -9.56
CA ALA A 198 -8.22 -8.05 -9.12
C ALA A 198 -8.46 -9.03 -10.28
N ALA A 199 -9.14 -8.60 -11.34
CA ALA A 199 -9.58 -9.45 -12.44
C ALA A 199 -8.43 -9.81 -13.39
N THR A 200 -7.64 -8.81 -13.80
CA THR A 200 -6.56 -8.98 -14.79
C THR A 200 -5.17 -8.92 -14.18
N LYS A 201 -5.07 -8.55 -12.89
CA LYS A 201 -3.79 -8.36 -12.20
C LYS A 201 -2.93 -7.31 -12.90
N SER A 202 -3.54 -6.29 -13.50
CA SER A 202 -2.79 -5.17 -14.08
C SER A 202 -2.53 -4.13 -13.01
N TRP A 203 -1.38 -3.48 -13.08
CA TRP A 203 -0.98 -2.45 -12.12
C TRP A 203 -1.15 -1.07 -12.74
N TRP A 204 -1.68 -0.16 -11.94
CA TRP A 204 -2.09 1.17 -12.38
C TRP A 204 -1.44 2.23 -11.49
N TYR A 205 -0.99 3.31 -12.11
CA TYR A 205 -0.49 4.48 -11.42
C TYR A 205 -1.63 5.39 -11.01
N GLN A 206 -1.73 5.68 -9.70
CA GLN A 206 -2.82 6.49 -9.15
C GLN A 206 -2.84 7.89 -9.74
N ALA A 207 -1.69 8.56 -9.86
CA ALA A 207 -1.63 9.94 -10.37
C ALA A 207 -2.10 10.11 -11.83
N THR A 208 -2.00 9.07 -12.67
CA THR A 208 -2.38 9.15 -14.10
C THR A 208 -3.63 8.35 -14.44
N GLY A 209 -4.01 7.39 -13.59
CA GLY A 209 -5.05 6.41 -13.89
C GLY A 209 -4.63 5.41 -14.98
N GLU A 210 -3.35 5.34 -15.35
CA GLU A 210 -2.86 4.47 -16.44
C GLU A 210 -2.42 3.10 -15.92
N ALA A 211 -2.80 2.04 -16.64
CA ALA A 211 -2.25 0.70 -16.47
C ALA A 211 -0.84 0.64 -17.05
N VAL A 212 0.16 0.47 -16.21
CA VAL A 212 1.57 0.51 -16.62
C VAL A 212 2.14 -0.87 -16.94
N ILE A 213 1.50 -1.93 -16.44
CA ILE A 213 1.88 -3.31 -16.72
C ILE A 213 0.69 -4.26 -16.47
N GLY A 214 0.67 -5.38 -17.18
CA GLY A 214 -0.40 -6.38 -17.12
C GLY A 214 -1.22 -6.43 -18.39
N GLU A 215 -2.34 -7.14 -18.35
CA GLU A 215 -3.23 -7.32 -19.50
C GLU A 215 -3.82 -5.99 -20.01
N GLN A 216 -4.07 -5.05 -19.11
CA GLN A 216 -4.69 -3.76 -19.41
C GLN A 216 -3.68 -2.67 -19.74
N ALA A 217 -2.39 -3.00 -19.92
CA ALA A 217 -1.32 -2.02 -20.10
C ALA A 217 -1.62 -1.01 -21.23
N GLY A 218 -1.39 0.28 -20.96
CA GLY A 218 -1.67 1.41 -21.85
C GLY A 218 -3.11 1.93 -21.79
N LYS A 219 -4.03 1.26 -21.07
CA LYS A 219 -5.37 1.81 -20.82
C LYS A 219 -5.35 2.82 -19.70
N GLN A 220 -6.34 3.70 -19.71
CA GLN A 220 -6.50 4.76 -18.71
C GLN A 220 -7.90 4.74 -18.11
N LEU A 221 -7.97 4.88 -16.78
CA LEU A 221 -9.22 5.07 -16.06
C LEU A 221 -9.80 6.46 -16.35
N ALA A 222 -11.11 6.53 -16.54
CA ALA A 222 -11.77 7.82 -16.74
C ALA A 222 -11.81 8.61 -15.43
N ILE A 223 -11.29 9.84 -15.43
CA ILE A 223 -11.35 10.73 -14.28
C ILE A 223 -12.79 11.19 -14.07
N ILE A 224 -13.25 11.12 -12.83
CA ILE A 224 -14.50 11.73 -12.37
C ILE A 224 -14.14 13.05 -11.70
N PRO A 225 -14.78 14.18 -12.09
CA PRO A 225 -14.54 15.46 -11.46
C PRO A 225 -14.74 15.39 -9.95
N SER A 226 -13.77 15.91 -9.20
CA SER A 226 -13.80 15.95 -7.75
C SER A 226 -13.15 17.25 -7.26
N GLU A 227 -13.68 17.81 -6.19
CA GLU A 227 -13.13 19.02 -5.56
C GLU A 227 -12.64 18.71 -4.15
N GLN A 228 -11.63 19.45 -3.70
CA GLN A 228 -11.19 19.45 -2.31
C GLN A 228 -11.66 20.73 -1.63
N MET A 229 -12.38 20.60 -0.52
CA MET A 229 -12.90 21.73 0.25
C MET A 229 -13.05 21.35 1.72
N THR A 230 -13.33 22.32 2.58
CA THR A 230 -13.71 21.99 3.97
C THR A 230 -15.08 21.32 3.99
N LEU A 231 -15.32 20.43 4.97
CA LEU A 231 -16.62 19.80 5.14
C LEU A 231 -17.75 20.83 5.36
N LYS A 232 -17.44 21.94 6.05
CA LYS A 232 -18.36 23.07 6.18
C LYS A 232 -18.79 23.62 4.81
N SER A 233 -17.83 23.89 3.93
CA SER A 233 -18.10 24.38 2.58
C SER A 233 -18.92 23.38 1.77
N PHE A 234 -18.62 22.08 1.93
CA PHE A 234 -19.38 21.01 1.29
C PHE A 234 -20.86 21.04 1.68
N PHE A 235 -21.20 21.16 2.97
CA PHE A 235 -22.61 21.23 3.39
C PHE A 235 -23.29 22.55 3.03
N VAL A 236 -22.55 23.65 2.89
CA VAL A 236 -23.11 24.90 2.35
C VAL A 236 -23.50 24.73 0.88
N GLN A 237 -22.65 24.07 0.09
CA GLN A 237 -22.88 23.85 -1.34
C GLN A 237 -23.88 22.72 -1.62
N TYR A 238 -23.88 21.69 -0.78
CA TYR A 238 -24.72 20.50 -0.88
C TYR A 238 -25.39 20.21 0.48
N PRO A 239 -26.49 20.89 0.82
CA PRO A 239 -27.17 20.74 2.11
C PRO A 239 -27.65 19.30 2.40
N ASP A 240 -28.07 18.57 1.36
CA ASP A 240 -28.46 17.16 1.44
C ASP A 240 -27.29 16.19 1.19
N GLY A 241 -26.07 16.73 1.07
CA GLY A 241 -24.86 15.96 0.85
C GLY A 241 -24.59 14.98 1.99
N GLN A 242 -23.86 13.91 1.66
CA GLN A 242 -23.51 12.88 2.63
C GLN A 242 -21.99 12.83 2.81
N VAL A 243 -21.51 12.62 4.04
CA VAL A 243 -20.08 12.51 4.33
C VAL A 243 -19.76 11.13 4.90
N PHE A 244 -18.68 10.54 4.39
CA PHE A 244 -18.15 9.27 4.85
C PHE A 244 -17.75 9.37 6.32
N GLN A 245 -18.27 8.46 7.15
CA GLN A 245 -18.04 8.42 8.59
C GLN A 245 -16.81 7.57 8.92
N ALA A 246 -16.21 7.82 10.09
CA ALA A 246 -15.13 7.00 10.59
C ALA A 246 -15.61 5.56 10.85
N ASP A 247 -14.81 4.59 10.42
CA ASP A 247 -14.90 3.20 10.88
C ASP A 247 -14.16 3.07 12.22
N ASP A 248 -14.89 2.70 13.28
CA ASP A 248 -14.36 2.60 14.65
C ASP A 248 -13.16 1.62 14.74
N THR A 249 -13.05 0.68 13.79
CA THR A 249 -11.93 -0.28 13.69
C THR A 249 -10.57 0.39 13.48
N PHE A 250 -10.54 1.60 12.90
CA PHE A 250 -9.31 2.31 12.51
C PHE A 250 -9.12 3.64 13.26
N THR A 251 -9.66 3.71 14.49
CA THR A 251 -9.67 4.94 15.29
C THR A 251 -8.26 5.49 15.54
N GLU A 252 -7.30 4.61 15.84
CA GLU A 252 -5.91 5.01 16.13
C GLU A 252 -5.24 5.60 14.89
N GLU A 253 -5.36 4.93 13.75
CA GLU A 253 -4.75 5.34 12.49
C GLU A 253 -5.36 6.64 11.96
N TYR A 254 -6.66 6.82 12.12
CA TYR A 254 -7.29 8.11 11.84
C TYR A 254 -6.75 9.20 12.76
N ASN A 255 -6.57 8.93 14.05
CA ASN A 255 -6.07 9.93 15.00
C ASN A 255 -4.65 10.40 14.67
N ASP A 256 -3.81 9.54 14.10
CA ASP A 256 -2.49 9.92 13.60
C ASP A 256 -2.57 10.92 12.44
N LEU A 257 -3.61 10.84 11.61
CA LEU A 257 -3.85 11.76 10.49
C LEU A 257 -4.70 13.00 10.84
N LYS A 258 -5.06 13.23 12.12
CA LYS A 258 -6.00 14.30 12.52
C LYS A 258 -5.62 15.72 12.11
N ASN A 259 -4.34 15.99 11.90
CA ASN A 259 -3.81 17.29 11.48
C ASN A 259 -3.15 17.25 10.09
N TYR A 260 -3.23 16.12 9.41
CA TYR A 260 -2.50 15.87 8.17
C TYR A 260 -2.85 16.91 7.10
N ASP A 261 -4.13 17.22 6.93
CA ASP A 261 -4.68 18.19 5.97
C ASP A 261 -4.37 19.66 6.32
N ARG A 262 -3.92 19.96 7.55
CA ARG A 262 -3.68 21.33 8.02
C ARG A 262 -2.22 21.70 8.22
N ARG A 263 -1.36 20.71 8.46
CA ARG A 263 0.04 20.92 8.82
C ARG A 263 0.93 20.10 7.92
N GLN A 264 1.88 20.77 7.28
CA GLN A 264 3.06 20.10 6.74
C GLN A 264 4.09 19.97 7.86
N ARG A 265 4.61 18.76 8.07
CA ARG A 265 5.73 18.56 8.99
C ARG A 265 6.93 19.32 8.43
N LYS A 266 7.54 20.16 9.26
CA LYS A 266 8.79 20.84 8.95
C LYS A 266 9.92 20.05 9.56
N ASP A 267 10.98 19.82 8.80
CA ASP A 267 12.19 19.21 9.34
C ASP A 267 12.82 20.20 10.33
N VAL A 268 13.06 19.73 11.55
CA VAL A 268 13.58 20.55 12.66
C VAL A 268 15.02 20.95 12.38
N ASP A 269 15.80 20.04 11.79
CA ASP A 269 17.13 20.27 11.21
C ASP A 269 17.14 21.53 10.35
N SER A 270 16.16 21.71 9.45
CA SER A 270 16.16 22.82 8.51
C SER A 270 15.86 24.18 9.16
N LEU A 271 15.52 24.17 10.45
CA LEU A 271 15.27 25.35 11.27
C LEU A 271 16.39 25.61 12.29
N THR A 272 17.37 24.71 12.41
CA THR A 272 18.54 24.83 13.28
C THR A 272 19.81 24.86 12.44
N ASN A 273 20.69 25.85 12.66
CA ASN A 273 21.95 26.12 11.96
C ASN A 273 22.31 25.15 10.80
N PRO A 274 22.29 25.59 9.53
CA PRO A 274 22.56 24.74 8.36
C PRO A 274 23.95 24.08 8.35
N ASP A 275 24.88 24.53 9.20
CA ASP A 275 26.23 23.98 9.31
C ASP A 275 26.38 22.89 10.40
N LYS A 276 25.30 22.55 11.13
CA LYS A 276 25.31 21.50 12.17
C LYS A 276 24.50 20.28 11.73
N LEU A 277 25.17 19.14 11.58
CA LEU A 277 24.56 17.84 11.23
C LEU A 277 23.66 17.23 12.32
N TRP A 278 23.67 17.75 13.55
CA TRP A 278 22.85 17.24 14.66
C TRP A 278 22.67 18.29 15.77
N ILE A 279 21.58 18.13 16.53
CA ILE A 279 21.29 18.91 17.74
C ILE A 279 22.05 18.26 18.90
N GLU A 280 22.93 19.01 19.58
CA GLU A 280 23.46 18.60 20.88
C GLU A 280 22.32 18.71 21.90
N VAL A 281 21.78 17.56 22.30
CA VAL A 281 20.78 17.50 23.37
C VAL A 281 21.56 17.56 24.69
N GLY A 282 21.52 18.73 25.34
CA GLY A 282 22.00 18.95 26.72
C GLY A 282 20.90 18.72 27.74
#